data_AF-A0A661B4X2-F1
#
_entry.id   AF-A0A661B4X2-F1
#
_cell.length_a   1.000
_cell.length_b   1.000
_cell.length_c   1.000
_cell.angle_alpha   90.00
_cell.angle_beta   90.00
_cell.angle_gamma   90.00
#
_symmetry.space_group_name_H-M   'P 1'
#
loop_
_entity.id
_entity.type
_entity.pdbx_description
1 polymer ?
#
loop_
_entity_poly.entity_id
_entity_poly.type
_entity_poly.pdbx_seq_one_letter_code
_entity_poly.pdbx_strand_id
1 'polypeptide(L)'
;MKRFLTLVVLSSCCIAVPVRVGVIRGYMSYNRNTVSRDSYHRTLELAAHADGIDIILLPEFAFGGRDGTSWDHPAVYFTWDDSLGFCPHPYDSTNANDILAATYLDSMRYIAMSETCYIWASSCGEVIDGVNYNSIPIYLPDGKIYRIRRKCLYSSHVPTRDTTIHCDSIDTKSGGRIAVMTTICYENSALAPLLDPVEPPAPLWLLPHGTWSAAGDPDMTYRTQRWIWNPSKITLSGVWSIPSDGWVTGDAVLISADIYGTEWTAMGIDNYGNDRDPLAYEPLAWVEEHPTYVVIDCNIPDVSDTLPVVRARPAREPAFDRLTALPKISTGPVFIFAAKSVIEIYAENGDMVETLEPKPEFTVWEGIENRRYRPGKYTIISGGEKTVVALSE
;
A
#
# COMPACT_ATOMS: atom_id res chain seq x y z
N MET A 1 -23.85 -38.17 2.68
CA MET A 1 -22.46 -37.77 2.34
C MET A 1 -22.39 -36.40 1.67
N LYS A 2 -22.97 -36.15 0.49
CA LYS A 2 -22.89 -34.83 -0.19
C LYS A 2 -23.37 -33.65 0.67
N ARG A 3 -24.50 -33.78 1.37
CA ARG A 3 -25.03 -32.72 2.26
C ARG A 3 -24.18 -32.47 3.52
N PHE A 4 -23.41 -33.45 3.97
CA PHE A 4 -22.53 -33.31 5.14
C PHE A 4 -21.21 -32.61 4.76
N LEU A 5 -20.69 -32.90 3.55
CA LEU A 5 -19.53 -32.20 3.00
C LEU A 5 -19.82 -30.72 2.74
N THR A 6 -21.02 -30.40 2.20
CA THR A 6 -21.45 -29.00 2.00
C THR A 6 -21.61 -28.25 3.32
N LEU A 7 -22.12 -28.91 4.37
CA LEU A 7 -22.24 -28.29 5.69
C LEU A 7 -20.87 -28.05 6.32
N VAL A 8 -19.95 -29.02 6.25
CA VAL A 8 -18.57 -28.86 6.74
C VAL A 8 -17.89 -27.71 6.01
N VAL A 9 -17.90 -27.68 4.68
CA VAL A 9 -17.32 -26.57 3.88
C VAL A 9 -17.94 -25.21 4.22
N LEU A 10 -19.25 -25.12 4.47
CA LEU A 10 -19.90 -23.86 4.88
C LEU A 10 -19.64 -23.48 6.35
N SER A 11 -19.39 -24.45 7.23
CA SER A 11 -19.09 -24.22 8.66
C SER A 11 -17.60 -24.10 8.98
N SER A 12 -16.71 -24.45 8.04
CA SER A 12 -15.26 -24.34 8.16
C SER A 12 -14.66 -23.22 7.31
N CYS A 13 -15.48 -22.46 6.58
CA CYS A 13 -15.06 -21.17 6.04
C CYS A 13 -15.26 -20.12 7.14
N CYS A 14 -14.17 -19.77 7.83
CA CYS A 14 -14.10 -18.50 8.53
C CYS A 14 -14.45 -17.41 7.49
N ILE A 15 -15.39 -16.52 7.79
CA ILE A 15 -15.82 -15.50 6.83
C ILE A 15 -14.82 -14.36 6.95
N ALA A 16 -14.09 -14.06 5.88
CA ALA A 16 -13.13 -12.96 5.88
C ALA A 16 -13.79 -11.66 6.31
N VAL A 17 -13.09 -10.86 7.11
CA VAL A 17 -13.50 -9.53 7.51
C VAL A 17 -13.30 -8.59 6.31
N PRO A 18 -14.38 -7.99 5.75
CA PRO A 18 -14.23 -6.97 4.72
C PRO A 18 -13.62 -5.71 5.33
N VAL A 19 -12.57 -5.19 4.70
CA VAL A 19 -11.83 -4.00 5.11
C VAL A 19 -11.74 -3.05 3.93
N ARG A 20 -12.10 -1.79 4.14
CA ARG A 20 -11.91 -0.70 3.16
C ARG A 20 -10.76 0.19 3.59
N VAL A 21 -9.73 0.26 2.75
CA VAL A 21 -8.52 1.05 3.00
C VAL A 21 -8.42 2.17 1.98
N GLY A 22 -8.39 3.41 2.44
CA GLY A 22 -8.05 4.57 1.62
C GLY A 22 -6.56 4.84 1.68
N VAL A 23 -5.90 4.92 0.53
CA VAL A 23 -4.46 5.17 0.42
C VAL A 23 -4.25 6.52 -0.25
N ILE A 24 -3.61 7.46 0.45
CA ILE A 24 -3.22 8.73 -0.16
C ILE A 24 -2.02 8.49 -1.06
N ARG A 25 -2.13 8.89 -2.32
CA ARG A 25 -1.01 8.77 -3.26
C ARG A 25 0.04 9.82 -2.92
N GLY A 26 1.30 9.41 -2.98
CA GLY A 26 2.41 10.31 -2.79
C GLY A 26 2.39 11.50 -3.72
N TYR A 27 3.07 12.53 -3.24
CA TYR A 27 3.41 13.70 -4.02
C TYR A 27 4.67 14.28 -3.43
N MET A 28 5.76 14.08 -4.15
CA MET A 28 7.04 14.67 -3.80
C MET A 28 6.95 16.19 -4.00
N SER A 29 6.53 16.91 -2.96
CA SER A 29 6.56 18.36 -2.91
C SER A 29 7.91 18.84 -2.42
N TYR A 30 8.56 19.70 -3.20
CA TYR A 30 9.67 20.54 -2.72
C TYR A 30 9.14 21.79 -2.00
N ASN A 31 7.84 22.09 -2.10
CA ASN A 31 7.23 23.23 -1.45
C ASN A 31 6.75 22.86 -0.05
N ARG A 32 7.62 23.09 0.93
CA ARG A 32 7.37 22.84 2.35
C ARG A 32 6.23 23.67 2.94
N ASN A 33 5.89 24.80 2.31
CA ASN A 33 4.79 25.66 2.75
C ASN A 33 3.42 25.04 2.47
N THR A 34 3.32 24.08 1.55
CA THR A 34 2.03 23.52 1.14
C THR A 34 1.91 22.03 1.42
N VAL A 35 3.00 21.31 1.64
CA VAL A 35 2.97 19.84 1.74
C VAL A 35 2.01 19.31 2.81
N SER A 36 2.04 19.88 4.02
CA SER A 36 1.15 19.46 5.12
C SER A 36 -0.33 19.76 4.81
N ARG A 37 -0.59 20.93 4.21
CA ARG A 37 -1.93 21.33 3.79
C ARG A 37 -2.46 20.41 2.67
N ASP A 38 -1.63 20.17 1.67
CA ASP A 38 -2.01 19.40 0.49
C ASP A 38 -2.30 17.94 0.88
N SER A 39 -1.51 17.35 1.78
CA SER A 39 -1.78 16.00 2.34
C SER A 39 -3.08 15.93 3.13
N TYR A 40 -3.37 16.94 3.95
CA TYR A 40 -4.66 17.04 4.64
C TYR A 40 -5.83 17.16 3.65
N HIS A 41 -5.73 18.02 2.64
CA HIS A 41 -6.79 18.19 1.64
C HIS A 41 -7.03 16.95 0.79
N ARG A 42 -5.99 16.20 0.42
CA ARG A 42 -6.16 14.90 -0.28
C ARG A 42 -6.90 13.88 0.61
N THR A 43 -6.64 13.93 1.91
CA THR A 43 -7.34 13.06 2.87
C THR A 43 -8.81 13.46 3.00
N LEU A 44 -9.11 14.76 3.01
CA LEU A 44 -10.49 15.26 2.94
C LEU A 44 -11.18 14.87 1.63
N GLU A 45 -10.47 14.94 0.49
CA GLU A 45 -11.00 14.55 -0.81
C GLU A 45 -11.40 13.07 -0.83
N LEU A 46 -10.53 12.19 -0.30
CA LEU A 46 -10.81 10.78 -0.10
C LEU A 46 -12.03 10.56 0.81
N ALA A 47 -12.06 11.19 1.98
CA ALA A 47 -13.14 11.05 2.96
C ALA A 47 -14.49 11.56 2.41
N ALA A 48 -14.48 12.60 1.57
CA ALA A 48 -15.69 13.11 0.92
C ALA A 48 -16.19 12.22 -0.24
N HIS A 49 -15.31 11.38 -0.81
CA HIS A 49 -15.62 10.55 -1.96
C HIS A 49 -16.07 9.14 -1.57
N ALA A 50 -15.41 8.52 -0.60
CA ALA A 50 -15.59 7.11 -0.26
C ALA A 50 -16.13 6.92 1.16
N ASP A 51 -17.36 6.42 1.25
CA ASP A 51 -17.97 6.04 2.52
C ASP A 51 -17.39 4.73 3.07
N GLY A 52 -17.46 4.56 4.39
CA GLY A 52 -17.21 3.26 5.02
C GLY A 52 -15.73 2.86 5.07
N ILE A 53 -14.80 3.80 4.96
CA ILE A 53 -13.36 3.54 5.10
C ILE A 53 -13.03 3.05 6.53
N ASP A 54 -12.35 1.93 6.69
CA ASP A 54 -11.84 1.44 7.97
C ASP A 54 -10.48 2.06 8.32
N ILE A 55 -9.61 2.20 7.31
CA ILE A 55 -8.22 2.66 7.47
C ILE A 55 -7.89 3.70 6.41
N ILE A 56 -7.28 4.82 6.81
CA ILE A 56 -6.60 5.74 5.89
C ILE A 56 -5.09 5.64 6.09
N LEU A 57 -4.35 5.36 5.02
CA LEU A 57 -2.89 5.26 5.01
C LEU A 57 -2.29 6.42 4.22
N LEU A 58 -1.36 7.14 4.85
CA LEU A 58 -0.56 8.18 4.19
C LEU A 58 0.88 7.70 3.96
N PRO A 59 1.53 8.12 2.85
CA PRO A 59 2.88 7.73 2.50
C PRO A 59 3.91 8.35 3.45
N GLU A 60 5.13 7.81 3.48
CA GLU A 60 6.21 8.32 4.34
C GLU A 60 6.41 9.82 4.10
N PHE A 61 6.58 10.61 5.16
CA PHE A 61 6.75 12.07 5.04
C PHE A 61 5.59 12.81 4.37
N ALA A 62 4.37 12.30 4.42
CA ALA A 62 3.20 13.00 3.90
C ALA A 62 3.09 14.46 4.41
N PHE A 63 3.52 14.73 5.65
CA PHE A 63 3.52 16.09 6.20
C PHE A 63 4.88 16.80 6.12
N GLY A 64 5.94 16.12 5.66
CA GLY A 64 7.31 16.62 5.58
C GLY A 64 7.82 16.94 4.16
N GLY A 65 7.30 16.24 3.15
CA GLY A 65 7.84 16.29 1.79
C GLY A 65 9.13 15.49 1.65
N ARG A 66 9.93 15.80 0.62
CA ARG A 66 11.19 15.08 0.36
C ARG A 66 12.16 15.25 1.54
N ASP A 67 12.67 14.13 2.04
CA ASP A 67 13.67 14.06 3.13
C ASP A 67 13.17 14.73 4.42
N GLY A 68 11.97 14.37 4.88
CA GLY A 68 11.33 14.90 6.09
C GLY A 68 12.09 14.68 7.41
N THR A 69 13.21 13.94 7.38
CA THR A 69 14.18 13.81 8.49
C THR A 69 15.34 14.80 8.44
N SER A 70 15.46 15.62 7.38
CA SER A 70 16.43 16.72 7.37
C SER A 70 16.04 17.73 8.43
N TRP A 71 17.02 18.33 9.10
CA TRP A 71 16.84 19.37 10.11
C TRP A 71 16.13 20.65 9.61
N ASP A 72 15.66 20.65 8.37
CA ASP A 72 15.33 21.85 7.62
C ASP A 72 13.83 22.19 7.64
N HIS A 73 13.03 21.61 8.54
CA HIS A 73 11.58 21.82 8.68
C HIS A 73 10.75 21.30 7.48
N PRO A 74 9.44 20.99 7.64
CA PRO A 74 8.67 21.06 8.89
C PRO A 74 9.10 20.00 9.92
N ALA A 75 8.97 20.34 11.20
CA ALA A 75 9.27 19.47 12.34
C ALA A 75 8.25 19.65 13.47
N VAL A 76 7.97 18.58 14.20
CA VAL A 76 7.00 18.56 15.30
C VAL A 76 7.56 17.82 16.52
N TYR A 77 6.91 17.96 17.66
CA TYR A 77 7.04 17.05 18.80
C TYR A 77 5.66 16.71 19.35
N PHE A 78 5.55 15.64 20.13
CA PHE A 78 4.28 15.23 20.72
C PHE A 78 4.30 15.27 22.24
N THR A 79 3.19 15.71 22.85
CA THR A 79 2.96 15.60 24.30
C THR A 79 1.71 14.78 24.57
N TRP A 80 1.63 14.12 25.72
CA TRP A 80 0.44 13.33 26.07
C TRP A 80 -0.61 14.20 26.78
N ASP A 81 -1.86 14.08 26.35
CA ASP A 81 -3.06 14.62 26.98
C ASP A 81 -4.06 13.48 27.28
N ASP A 82 -4.65 13.45 28.48
CA ASP A 82 -5.52 12.35 28.89
C ASP A 82 -6.84 12.27 28.10
N SER A 83 -7.27 13.39 27.52
CA SER A 83 -8.50 13.48 26.73
C SER A 83 -8.26 13.23 25.24
N LEU A 84 -7.11 13.66 24.69
CA LEU A 84 -6.80 13.62 23.27
C LEU A 84 -5.73 12.57 22.89
N GLY A 85 -5.06 11.95 23.86
CA GLY A 85 -3.84 11.16 23.62
C GLY A 85 -2.66 12.06 23.26
N PHE A 86 -1.76 11.62 22.38
CA PHE A 86 -0.65 12.44 21.92
C PHE A 86 -1.12 13.66 21.12
N CYS A 87 -0.66 14.87 21.45
CA CYS A 87 -0.93 16.12 20.74
C CYS A 87 0.34 16.60 20.01
N PRO A 88 0.29 16.85 18.69
CA PRO A 88 1.41 17.41 17.96
C PRO A 88 1.57 18.91 18.24
N HIS A 89 2.81 19.36 18.35
CA HIS A 89 3.19 20.75 18.52
C HIS A 89 4.29 21.12 17.53
N PRO A 90 4.36 22.38 17.06
CA PRO A 90 5.45 22.83 16.22
C PRO A 90 6.76 22.74 17.01
N TYR A 91 7.83 22.20 16.41
CA TYR A 91 9.14 22.18 17.06
C TYR A 91 9.65 23.62 17.29
N ASP A 92 9.59 24.47 16.27
CA ASP A 92 9.77 25.91 16.38
C ASP A 92 8.43 26.64 16.23
N SER A 93 7.92 27.22 17.31
CA SER A 93 6.67 27.98 17.34
C SER A 93 6.71 29.31 16.55
N THR A 94 7.87 29.68 16.00
CA THR A 94 8.03 30.86 15.12
C THR A 94 8.16 30.47 13.65
N ASN A 95 8.39 29.19 13.35
CA ASN A 95 8.50 28.68 11.99
C ASN A 95 7.12 28.34 11.41
N ALA A 96 6.76 28.99 10.30
CA ALA A 96 5.45 28.77 9.67
C ALA A 96 5.22 27.32 9.22
N ASN A 97 6.26 26.61 8.78
CA ASN A 97 6.12 25.22 8.31
C ASN A 97 5.84 24.26 9.46
N ASP A 98 6.50 24.45 10.61
CA ASP A 98 6.24 23.64 11.82
C ASP A 98 4.83 23.86 12.34
N ILE A 99 4.38 25.13 12.37
CA ILE A 99 3.03 25.50 12.80
C ILE A 99 2.00 24.83 11.88
N LEU A 100 2.17 24.93 10.56
CA LEU A 100 1.26 24.32 9.60
C LEU A 100 1.26 22.79 9.72
N ALA A 101 2.43 22.16 9.84
CA ALA A 101 2.53 20.71 10.00
C ALA A 101 1.82 20.23 11.27
N ALA A 102 2.08 20.85 12.42
CA ALA A 102 1.40 20.51 13.67
C ALA A 102 -0.12 20.72 13.56
N THR A 103 -0.55 21.84 12.97
CA THR A 103 -1.98 22.16 12.81
C THR A 103 -2.70 21.14 11.92
N TYR A 104 -2.14 20.80 10.76
CA TYR A 104 -2.77 19.86 9.84
C TYR A 104 -2.67 18.41 10.31
N LEU A 105 -1.59 18.03 11.01
CA LEU A 105 -1.52 16.73 11.69
C LEU A 105 -2.64 16.64 12.74
N ASP A 106 -2.75 17.60 13.65
CA ASP A 106 -3.81 17.60 14.67
C ASP A 106 -5.22 17.61 14.05
N SER A 107 -5.39 18.27 12.91
CA SER A 107 -6.68 18.30 12.21
C SER A 107 -7.12 16.94 11.66
N MET A 108 -6.21 15.96 11.49
CA MET A 108 -6.56 14.61 11.03
C MET A 108 -7.53 13.91 11.99
N ARG A 109 -7.57 14.31 13.27
CA ARG A 109 -8.53 13.78 14.26
C ARG A 109 -9.97 13.97 13.82
N TYR A 110 -10.28 15.12 13.24
CA TYR A 110 -11.65 15.42 12.80
C TYR A 110 -12.08 14.50 11.66
N ILE A 111 -11.14 14.12 10.78
CA ILE A 111 -11.40 13.14 9.72
C ILE A 111 -11.56 11.74 10.33
N ALA A 112 -10.70 11.35 11.27
CA ALA A 112 -10.81 10.06 11.95
C ALA A 112 -12.16 9.91 12.65
N MET A 113 -12.63 10.97 13.31
CA MET A 113 -13.94 11.03 13.97
C MET A 113 -15.11 11.06 12.98
N SER A 114 -15.06 11.89 11.94
CA SER A 114 -16.16 12.01 10.97
C SER A 114 -16.38 10.69 10.24
N GLU A 115 -15.28 10.05 9.84
CA GLU A 115 -15.32 8.78 9.14
C GLU A 115 -15.41 7.60 10.10
N THR A 116 -15.22 7.78 11.41
CA THR A 116 -15.09 6.66 12.37
C THR A 116 -14.08 5.63 11.85
N CYS A 117 -12.88 6.11 11.48
CA CYS A 117 -11.83 5.29 10.86
C CYS A 117 -10.48 5.48 11.57
N TYR A 118 -9.58 4.53 11.36
CA TYR A 118 -8.20 4.64 11.82
C TYR A 118 -7.35 5.36 10.78
N ILE A 119 -6.38 6.18 11.20
CA ILE A 119 -5.49 6.89 10.26
C ILE A 119 -4.04 6.70 10.65
N TRP A 120 -3.22 6.24 9.69
CA TRP A 120 -1.76 6.23 9.77
C TRP A 120 -1.20 7.43 9.03
N ALA A 121 -1.01 8.53 9.75
CA ALA A 121 -0.61 9.81 9.16
C ALA A 121 0.89 10.04 9.32
N SER A 122 1.70 9.50 8.41
CA SER A 122 3.16 9.64 8.50
C SER A 122 3.58 11.11 8.60
N SER A 123 4.21 11.46 9.72
CA SER A 123 4.46 12.85 10.08
C SER A 123 5.60 13.46 9.27
N CYS A 124 5.88 14.73 9.52
CA CYS A 124 7.21 15.28 9.27
C CYS A 124 8.19 14.80 10.36
N GLY A 125 9.41 15.34 10.41
CA GLY A 125 10.38 14.97 11.44
C GLY A 125 9.86 15.23 12.86
N GLU A 126 9.77 14.18 13.69
CA GLU A 126 9.47 14.30 15.11
C GLU A 126 10.77 14.53 15.90
N VAL A 127 10.87 15.64 16.63
CA VAL A 127 12.08 15.98 17.38
C VAL A 127 11.90 15.64 18.86
N ILE A 128 12.71 14.71 19.37
CA ILE A 128 12.77 14.32 20.78
C ILE A 128 14.20 14.50 21.28
N ASP A 129 14.38 15.32 22.31
CA ASP A 129 15.69 15.65 22.89
C ASP A 129 16.74 16.06 21.84
N GLY A 130 16.31 16.81 20.81
CA GLY A 130 17.18 17.22 19.71
C GLY A 130 17.56 16.09 18.76
N VAL A 131 16.80 14.99 18.70
CA VAL A 131 16.97 13.95 17.67
C VAL A 131 15.71 13.90 16.81
N ASN A 132 15.90 13.98 15.49
CA ASN A 132 14.82 13.91 14.51
C ASN A 132 14.48 12.45 14.18
N TYR A 133 13.21 12.09 14.32
CA TYR A 133 12.63 10.79 14.08
C TYR A 133 11.66 10.85 12.92
N ASN A 134 11.67 9.80 12.11
CA ASN A 134 10.57 9.55 11.21
C ASN A 134 9.48 8.81 11.97
N SER A 135 8.30 9.43 12.08
CA SER A 135 7.24 8.96 12.97
C SER A 135 5.89 8.89 12.26
N ILE A 136 5.01 8.05 12.78
CA ILE A 136 3.65 7.89 12.26
C ILE A 136 2.70 7.89 13.45
N PRO A 137 2.06 9.03 13.75
CA PRO A 137 0.92 9.05 14.65
C PRO A 137 -0.22 8.20 14.08
N ILE A 138 -0.83 7.40 14.95
CA ILE A 138 -1.94 6.50 14.62
C ILE A 138 -3.19 7.03 15.33
N TYR A 139 -4.14 7.52 14.53
CA TYR A 139 -5.40 8.06 14.99
C TYR A 139 -6.41 6.93 15.12
N LEU A 140 -7.10 6.91 16.25
CA LEU A 140 -8.25 6.04 16.50
C LEU A 140 -9.53 6.67 15.94
N PRO A 141 -10.61 5.88 15.76
CA PRO A 141 -11.91 6.39 15.31
C PRO A 141 -12.53 7.47 16.21
N ASP A 142 -12.10 7.58 17.47
CA ASP A 142 -12.54 8.64 18.38
C ASP A 142 -11.70 9.93 18.27
N GLY A 143 -10.73 9.97 17.34
CA GLY A 143 -9.83 11.08 17.11
C GLY A 143 -8.62 11.12 18.05
N LYS A 144 -8.42 10.15 18.95
CA LYS A 144 -7.23 10.12 19.80
C LYS A 144 -6.02 9.57 19.07
N ILE A 145 -4.84 10.14 19.34
CA ILE A 145 -3.57 9.53 18.93
C ILE A 145 -3.07 8.70 20.11
N TYR A 146 -3.32 7.41 20.10
CA TYR A 146 -2.91 6.55 21.23
C TYR A 146 -1.43 6.15 21.15
N ARG A 147 -0.86 6.15 19.95
CA ARG A 147 0.51 5.70 19.71
C ARG A 147 1.13 6.43 18.53
N ILE A 148 2.45 6.57 18.61
CA ILE A 148 3.29 7.10 17.54
C ILE A 148 4.29 6.00 17.20
N ARG A 149 4.23 5.50 15.97
CA ARG A 149 5.21 4.52 15.47
C ARG A 149 6.48 5.27 15.05
N ARG A 150 7.60 5.05 15.74
CA ARG A 150 8.88 5.74 15.46
C ARG A 150 9.91 4.86 14.79
N LYS A 151 10.31 5.20 13.57
CA LYS A 151 11.30 4.46 12.78
C LYS A 151 12.58 4.22 13.59
N CYS A 152 13.05 2.98 13.62
CA CYS A 152 14.31 2.61 14.22
C CYS A 152 15.50 3.09 13.36
N LEU A 153 16.64 3.29 14.00
CA LEU A 153 17.91 3.58 13.32
C LEU A 153 18.71 2.28 13.24
N TYR A 154 19.12 1.90 12.02
CA TYR A 154 20.08 0.83 11.76
C TYR A 154 19.77 -0.50 12.48
N SER A 155 18.50 -0.93 12.45
CA SER A 155 18.07 -2.22 13.00
C SER A 155 18.27 -2.38 14.51
N SER A 156 18.38 -1.26 15.24
CA SER A 156 18.51 -1.25 16.70
C SER A 156 17.27 -0.65 17.34
N HIS A 157 16.68 -1.40 18.28
CA HIS A 157 15.56 -0.93 19.09
C HIS A 157 16.06 0.12 20.10
N VAL A 158 15.31 1.23 20.23
CA VAL A 158 15.57 2.29 21.22
C VAL A 158 14.41 2.30 22.23
N PRO A 159 14.51 1.55 23.35
CA PRO A 159 13.41 1.37 24.30
C PRO A 159 12.85 2.67 24.87
N THR A 160 13.73 3.64 25.12
CA THR A 160 13.36 4.94 25.69
C THR A 160 12.50 5.79 24.75
N ARG A 161 12.34 5.37 23.49
CA ARG A 161 11.64 6.11 22.44
C ARG A 161 10.60 5.25 21.72
N ASP A 162 10.37 4.02 22.19
CA ASP A 162 9.40 3.05 21.65
C ASP A 162 9.48 2.92 20.11
N THR A 163 10.64 2.47 19.62
CA THR A 163 10.82 2.17 18.20
C THR A 163 10.39 0.74 17.85
N THR A 164 9.65 0.06 18.74
CA THR A 164 9.15 -1.29 18.52
C THR A 164 8.12 -1.30 17.40
N ILE A 165 8.15 -2.35 16.57
CA ILE A 165 7.07 -2.65 15.64
C ILE A 165 6.08 -3.55 16.37
N HIS A 166 4.95 -2.98 16.75
CA HIS A 166 3.86 -3.71 17.42
C HIS A 166 2.90 -4.28 16.38
N CYS A 167 2.39 -5.48 16.66
CA CYS A 167 1.21 -6.00 15.98
C CYS A 167 -0.05 -5.47 16.67
N ASP A 168 -0.74 -4.53 16.02
CA ASP A 168 -1.97 -3.96 16.53
C ASP A 168 -3.15 -4.85 16.24
N SER A 169 -4.26 -4.62 16.95
CA SER A 169 -5.56 -5.13 16.56
C SER A 169 -6.55 -3.99 16.46
N ILE A 170 -7.26 -3.91 15.35
CA ILE A 170 -8.27 -2.88 15.12
C ILE A 170 -9.63 -3.52 14.85
N ASP A 171 -10.68 -2.85 15.29
CA ASP A 171 -12.06 -3.24 15.02
C ASP A 171 -12.50 -2.65 13.67
N THR A 172 -13.18 -3.44 12.84
CA THR A 172 -13.68 -3.02 11.51
C THR A 172 -15.15 -2.65 11.56
N LYS A 173 -15.59 -1.79 10.62
CA LYS A 173 -16.99 -1.37 10.48
C LYS A 173 -17.92 -2.52 10.08
N SER A 174 -17.39 -3.51 9.37
CA SER A 174 -18.10 -4.71 8.96
C SER A 174 -18.37 -5.69 10.12
N GLY A 175 -17.74 -5.46 11.27
CA GLY A 175 -17.72 -6.38 12.40
C GLY A 175 -16.58 -7.38 12.24
N GLY A 176 -15.82 -7.54 13.31
CA GLY A 176 -14.58 -8.33 13.33
C GLY A 176 -13.40 -7.48 13.80
N ARG A 177 -12.29 -8.16 14.08
CA ARG A 177 -11.04 -7.54 14.51
C ARG A 177 -9.91 -8.09 13.66
N ILE A 178 -9.14 -7.21 13.04
CA ILE A 178 -7.99 -7.60 12.22
C ILE A 178 -6.71 -7.20 12.92
N ALA A 179 -5.65 -7.98 12.72
CA ALA A 179 -4.32 -7.58 13.17
C ALA A 179 -3.62 -6.73 12.10
N VAL A 180 -2.98 -5.65 12.52
CA VAL A 180 -2.33 -4.67 11.65
C VAL A 180 -0.89 -4.49 12.07
N MET A 181 0.02 -4.59 11.12
CA MET A 181 1.43 -4.30 11.36
C MET A 181 1.89 -3.16 10.49
N THR A 182 2.65 -2.22 11.07
CA THR A 182 3.15 -1.03 10.36
C THR A 182 4.65 -0.90 10.46
N THR A 183 5.30 -0.76 9.31
CA THR A 183 6.74 -0.51 9.18
C THR A 183 6.96 0.74 8.33
N ILE A 184 8.15 1.34 8.39
CA ILE A 184 8.45 2.57 7.64
C ILE A 184 9.62 2.30 6.69
N CYS A 185 9.39 2.38 5.38
CA CYS A 185 10.43 2.32 4.34
C CYS A 185 11.47 1.18 4.56
N TYR A 186 12.75 1.46 4.77
CA TYR A 186 13.84 0.48 4.85
C TYR A 186 13.79 -0.45 6.06
N GLU A 187 12.90 -0.21 7.04
CA GLU A 187 12.72 -1.14 8.16
C GLU A 187 12.32 -2.53 7.68
N ASN A 188 11.65 -2.59 6.53
CA ASN A 188 11.34 -3.83 5.86
C ASN A 188 12.57 -4.70 5.58
N SER A 189 13.78 -4.16 5.48
CA SER A 189 14.99 -4.97 5.26
C SER A 189 15.58 -5.59 6.53
N ALA A 190 15.03 -5.32 7.72
CA ALA A 190 15.63 -5.73 8.99
C ALA A 190 14.60 -5.94 10.13
N LEU A 191 13.48 -6.60 9.82
CA LEU A 191 12.32 -6.69 10.72
C LEU A 191 12.51 -7.58 11.95
N ALA A 192 13.18 -8.73 11.81
CA ALA A 192 13.21 -9.76 12.85
C ALA A 192 13.63 -9.30 14.26
N PRO A 193 14.65 -8.44 14.47
CA PRO A 193 15.03 -7.97 15.79
C PRO A 193 14.17 -6.82 16.35
N LEU A 194 13.19 -6.31 15.57
CA LEU A 194 12.42 -5.10 15.88
C LEU A 194 10.95 -5.36 16.25
N LEU A 195 10.50 -6.61 16.12
CA LEU A 195 9.11 -7.00 16.34
C LEU A 195 8.83 -7.35 17.80
N ASP A 196 7.66 -6.93 18.28
CA ASP A 196 7.08 -7.41 19.54
C ASP A 196 5.60 -7.83 19.34
N PRO A 197 5.25 -9.11 19.56
CA PRO A 197 6.17 -10.22 19.87
C PRO A 197 7.14 -10.50 18.72
N VAL A 198 8.14 -11.36 18.96
CA VAL A 198 9.11 -11.74 17.92
C VAL A 198 8.46 -12.59 16.82
N GLU A 199 7.27 -13.18 17.05
CA GLU A 199 6.60 -14.12 16.12
C GLU A 199 5.06 -13.93 15.91
N PRO A 200 4.49 -12.71 15.78
CA PRO A 200 3.05 -12.56 15.56
C PRO A 200 2.67 -12.72 14.08
N PRO A 201 1.66 -13.56 13.76
CA PRO A 201 1.01 -13.52 12.46
C PRO A 201 0.22 -12.21 12.30
N ALA A 202 0.71 -11.32 11.42
CA ALA A 202 -0.02 -10.12 11.01
C ALA A 202 -0.77 -10.37 9.69
N PRO A 203 -2.12 -10.26 9.68
CA PRO A 203 -2.94 -10.48 8.51
C PRO A 203 -3.09 -9.24 7.60
N LEU A 204 -2.76 -8.04 8.08
CA LEU A 204 -2.67 -6.83 7.26
C LEU A 204 -1.37 -6.07 7.55
N TRP A 205 -0.62 -5.76 6.49
CA TRP A 205 0.63 -5.01 6.52
C TRP A 205 0.44 -3.66 5.88
N LEU A 206 0.68 -2.60 6.65
CA LEU A 206 0.65 -1.22 6.17
C LEU A 206 2.07 -0.69 6.06
N LEU A 207 2.45 -0.26 4.86
CA LEU A 207 3.79 0.18 4.53
C LEU A 207 3.79 1.64 4.02
N PRO A 208 3.80 2.62 4.92
CA PRO A 208 4.09 4.02 4.58
C PRO A 208 5.51 4.11 3.99
N HIS A 209 5.59 4.39 2.68
CA HIS A 209 6.80 4.18 1.88
C HIS A 209 7.43 5.49 1.38
N GLY A 210 8.77 5.51 1.39
CA GLY A 210 9.61 6.43 0.65
C GLY A 210 10.82 5.71 0.05
N THR A 211 10.87 5.69 -1.29
CA THR A 211 11.94 5.12 -2.15
C THR A 211 12.34 3.67 -1.87
N TRP A 212 11.53 2.73 -2.36
CA TRP A 212 11.97 1.35 -2.59
C TRP A 212 11.03 0.67 -3.59
N SER A 213 11.37 0.78 -4.85
CA SER A 213 10.60 0.36 -6.03
C SER A 213 10.44 -1.16 -6.21
N ALA A 214 10.74 -1.97 -5.19
CA ALA A 214 10.79 -3.43 -5.28
C ALA A 214 9.70 -4.16 -4.46
N ALA A 215 8.96 -3.45 -3.58
CA ALA A 215 7.95 -4.07 -2.71
C ALA A 215 6.57 -4.24 -3.37
N GLY A 216 6.40 -3.72 -4.59
CA GLY A 216 5.14 -3.75 -5.35
C GLY A 216 4.88 -2.41 -6.03
N ASP A 217 4.31 -2.44 -7.22
CA ASP A 217 3.84 -1.27 -7.96
C ASP A 217 2.36 -1.47 -8.35
N PRO A 218 1.66 -0.45 -8.89
CA PRO A 218 0.27 -0.62 -9.29
C PRO A 218 0.08 -1.74 -10.33
N ASP A 219 1.06 -1.98 -11.22
CA ASP A 219 1.00 -3.07 -12.20
C ASP A 219 0.97 -4.45 -11.52
N MET A 220 1.80 -4.67 -10.50
CA MET A 220 1.77 -5.92 -9.73
C MET A 220 0.40 -6.13 -9.05
N THR A 221 -0.20 -5.07 -8.52
CA THR A 221 -1.57 -5.13 -7.97
C THR A 221 -2.59 -5.49 -9.05
N TYR A 222 -2.55 -4.80 -10.20
CA TYR A 222 -3.46 -5.07 -11.33
C TYR A 222 -3.38 -6.51 -11.86
N ARG A 223 -2.17 -7.09 -11.87
CA ARG A 223 -1.99 -8.50 -12.25
C ARG A 223 -2.73 -9.43 -11.29
N THR A 224 -2.66 -9.17 -9.97
CA THR A 224 -3.40 -9.97 -8.99
C THR A 224 -4.92 -9.84 -9.13
N GLN A 225 -5.42 -8.66 -9.51
CA GLN A 225 -6.85 -8.43 -9.72
C GLN A 225 -7.43 -9.17 -10.93
N ARG A 226 -6.60 -9.38 -11.95
CA ARG A 226 -7.02 -9.97 -13.23
C ARG A 226 -6.69 -11.45 -13.35
N TRP A 227 -6.24 -12.11 -12.28
CA TRP A 227 -5.77 -13.51 -12.31
C TRP A 227 -4.66 -13.71 -13.35
N ILE A 228 -3.90 -12.66 -13.66
CA ILE A 228 -2.83 -12.72 -14.67
C ILE A 228 -1.58 -13.26 -13.98
N TRP A 229 -1.06 -14.35 -14.55
CA TRP A 229 0.17 -15.03 -14.14
C TRP A 229 1.33 -14.05 -13.92
N ASN A 230 1.85 -13.98 -12.69
CA ASN A 230 3.15 -13.39 -12.42
C ASN A 230 4.19 -14.53 -12.38
N PRO A 231 5.15 -14.58 -13.32
CA PRO A 231 6.15 -15.66 -13.38
C PRO A 231 7.14 -15.65 -12.20
N SER A 232 7.19 -14.56 -11.43
CA SER A 232 8.07 -14.43 -10.27
C SER A 232 7.24 -14.41 -8.98
N LYS A 233 7.27 -15.49 -8.21
CA LYS A 233 6.71 -15.51 -6.84
C LYS A 233 7.37 -14.38 -6.03
N ILE A 234 6.58 -13.50 -5.43
CA ILE A 234 7.10 -12.51 -4.47
C ILE A 234 7.26 -13.24 -3.15
N THR A 235 8.50 -13.55 -2.77
CA THR A 235 8.79 -14.19 -1.49
C THR A 235 9.11 -13.13 -0.44
N LEU A 236 8.59 -13.32 0.77
CA LEU A 236 8.89 -12.47 1.93
C LEU A 236 10.39 -12.43 2.27
N SER A 237 11.08 -13.55 2.06
CA SER A 237 12.51 -13.68 2.32
C SER A 237 13.37 -12.87 1.34
N GLY A 238 12.92 -12.70 0.09
CA GLY A 238 13.62 -11.92 -0.93
C GLY A 238 13.42 -10.41 -0.80
N VAL A 239 12.29 -9.95 -0.25
CA VAL A 239 11.92 -8.52 -0.22
C VAL A 239 12.05 -7.91 1.19
N TRP A 240 11.69 -8.64 2.25
CA TRP A 240 11.60 -8.08 3.61
C TRP A 240 12.49 -8.76 4.65
N SER A 241 13.44 -9.59 4.21
CA SER A 241 14.39 -10.29 5.08
C SER A 241 13.72 -10.98 6.28
N ILE A 242 12.46 -11.42 6.11
CA ILE A 242 11.72 -12.15 7.13
C ILE A 242 12.34 -13.56 7.17
N PRO A 243 12.97 -13.94 8.29
CA PRO A 243 13.88 -15.09 8.32
C PRO A 243 13.18 -16.45 8.36
N SER A 244 11.85 -16.50 8.49
CA SER A 244 11.11 -17.75 8.64
C SER A 244 9.71 -17.73 8.00
N ASP A 245 9.43 -18.78 7.23
CA ASP A 245 8.11 -19.11 6.72
C ASP A 245 7.19 -19.45 7.92
N GLY A 246 6.10 -18.70 8.11
CA GLY A 246 5.11 -18.93 9.18
C GLY A 246 4.83 -17.74 10.09
N TRP A 247 5.59 -16.65 9.96
CA TRP A 247 5.36 -15.40 10.69
C TRP A 247 4.18 -14.58 10.19
N VAL A 248 3.67 -14.91 9.02
CA VAL A 248 2.58 -14.19 8.38
C VAL A 248 1.65 -15.25 7.82
N THR A 249 0.36 -15.10 8.04
CA THR A 249 -0.62 -16.03 7.49
C THR A 249 -0.56 -15.95 5.96
N GLY A 250 -0.71 -17.09 5.27
CA GLY A 250 -0.64 -17.09 3.79
C GLY A 250 -1.83 -16.43 3.10
N ASP A 251 -2.71 -15.79 3.86
CA ASP A 251 -3.81 -14.93 3.41
C ASP A 251 -3.63 -13.46 3.82
N ALA A 252 -2.46 -13.08 4.34
CA ALA A 252 -2.19 -11.70 4.68
C ALA A 252 -2.22 -10.80 3.44
N VAL A 253 -2.52 -9.52 3.65
CA VAL A 253 -2.50 -8.48 2.61
C VAL A 253 -1.48 -7.42 2.97
N LEU A 254 -0.69 -7.01 1.99
CA LEU A 254 0.18 -5.85 2.04
C LEU A 254 -0.48 -4.69 1.31
N ILE A 255 -0.41 -3.52 1.92
CA ILE A 255 -0.76 -2.25 1.30
C ILE A 255 0.38 -1.26 1.51
N SER A 256 0.86 -0.63 0.42
CA SER A 256 1.95 0.34 0.46
C SER A 256 1.62 1.61 -0.32
N ALA A 257 2.25 2.72 0.07
CA ALA A 257 2.11 4.03 -0.56
C ALA A 257 3.47 4.74 -0.62
N ASP A 258 3.96 5.12 -1.81
CA ASP A 258 5.26 5.80 -1.97
C ASP A 258 5.08 7.32 -2.03
N ILE A 259 5.89 8.09 -1.30
CA ILE A 259 5.93 9.57 -1.36
C ILE A 259 6.62 10.11 -2.61
N TYR A 260 7.58 9.38 -3.19
CA TYR A 260 8.43 9.89 -4.26
C TYR A 260 7.75 9.88 -5.64
N GLY A 261 6.53 9.32 -5.72
CA GLY A 261 5.69 9.40 -6.89
C GLY A 261 4.24 9.04 -6.57
N THR A 262 3.54 8.54 -7.59
CA THR A 262 2.11 8.18 -7.47
C THR A 262 1.93 6.67 -7.29
N GLU A 263 3.04 5.95 -7.06
CA GLU A 263 3.09 4.52 -6.86
C GLU A 263 2.44 4.13 -5.53
N TRP A 264 1.72 3.02 -5.59
CA TRP A 264 1.03 2.37 -4.48
C TRP A 264 0.95 0.88 -4.81
N THR A 265 0.65 0.04 -3.83
CA THR A 265 0.41 -1.37 -4.09
C THR A 265 -0.57 -1.96 -3.07
N ALA A 266 -1.37 -2.94 -3.49
CA ALA A 266 -2.10 -3.85 -2.63
C ALA A 266 -1.98 -5.27 -3.15
N MET A 267 -1.32 -6.14 -2.40
CA MET A 267 -1.05 -7.52 -2.81
C MET A 267 -1.21 -8.44 -1.62
N GLY A 268 -1.78 -9.62 -1.83
CA GLY A 268 -1.69 -10.69 -0.85
C GLY A 268 -0.31 -11.31 -0.84
N ILE A 269 0.08 -11.78 0.34
CA ILE A 269 1.35 -12.41 0.60
C ILE A 269 1.14 -13.93 0.59
N ASP A 270 1.83 -14.64 -0.30
CA ASP A 270 1.85 -16.10 -0.30
C ASP A 270 3.10 -16.60 0.43
N ASN A 271 2.89 -17.28 1.56
CA ASN A 271 3.92 -17.90 2.39
C ASN A 271 3.97 -19.43 2.27
N TYR A 272 3.19 -20.02 1.36
CA TYR A 272 3.22 -21.46 1.17
C TYR A 272 4.38 -21.83 0.23
N GLY A 273 5.30 -22.65 0.76
CA GLY A 273 6.53 -23.09 0.09
C GLY A 273 6.32 -23.77 -1.27
N ASN A 274 7.44 -24.17 -1.88
CA ASN A 274 7.60 -24.48 -3.32
C ASN A 274 6.60 -25.43 -4.01
N ASP A 275 5.74 -26.18 -3.30
CA ASP A 275 4.96 -27.29 -3.87
C ASP A 275 3.44 -27.25 -3.62
N ARG A 276 2.77 -26.08 -3.70
CA ARG A 276 1.29 -26.06 -3.79
C ARG A 276 0.76 -25.22 -4.96
N ASP A 277 -0.25 -25.81 -5.60
CA ASP A 277 -0.98 -25.43 -6.81
C ASP A 277 -1.59 -23.99 -6.77
N PRO A 278 -1.87 -23.38 -7.94
CA PRO A 278 -2.14 -21.95 -8.18
C PRO A 278 -3.54 -21.47 -7.76
N LEU A 279 -4.10 -21.99 -6.66
CA LEU A 279 -5.33 -21.42 -6.06
C LEU A 279 -5.06 -20.08 -5.34
N ALA A 280 -3.81 -19.61 -5.28
CA ALA A 280 -3.37 -18.39 -4.61
C ALA A 280 -3.63 -17.07 -5.38
N TYR A 281 -4.27 -17.13 -6.56
CA TYR A 281 -4.48 -15.97 -7.44
C TYR A 281 -5.90 -15.38 -7.39
N GLU A 282 -6.63 -15.57 -6.29
CA GLU A 282 -7.89 -14.86 -6.06
C GLU A 282 -7.60 -13.36 -5.89
N PRO A 283 -8.37 -12.44 -6.52
CA PRO A 283 -8.16 -11.02 -6.38
C PRO A 283 -8.18 -10.59 -4.92
N LEU A 284 -7.03 -10.09 -4.46
CA LEU A 284 -6.73 -9.91 -3.04
C LEU A 284 -7.39 -8.65 -2.49
N ALA A 285 -7.62 -7.68 -3.39
CA ALA A 285 -8.34 -6.46 -3.15
C ALA A 285 -9.04 -5.97 -4.42
N TRP A 286 -10.20 -5.34 -4.27
CA TRP A 286 -10.79 -4.45 -5.27
C TRP A 286 -10.19 -3.06 -5.12
N VAL A 287 -9.92 -2.39 -6.24
CA VAL A 287 -9.27 -1.07 -6.23
C VAL A 287 -10.01 -0.09 -7.12
N GLU A 288 -10.25 1.09 -6.58
CA GLU A 288 -10.68 2.29 -7.30
C GLU A 288 -9.55 3.33 -7.24
N GLU A 289 -8.96 3.67 -8.38
CA GLU A 289 -7.91 4.68 -8.47
C GLU A 289 -8.49 6.08 -8.71
N HIS A 290 -7.92 7.05 -8.00
CA HIS A 290 -8.08 8.48 -8.25
C HIS A 290 -6.71 9.15 -8.45
N PRO A 291 -6.67 10.38 -8.97
CA PRO A 291 -5.40 11.09 -9.17
C PRO A 291 -4.61 11.32 -7.88
N THR A 292 -5.28 11.49 -6.74
CA THR A 292 -4.70 11.89 -5.45
C THR A 292 -4.78 10.81 -4.37
N TYR A 293 -5.62 9.79 -4.54
CA TYR A 293 -5.82 8.69 -3.60
C TYR A 293 -6.25 7.40 -4.33
N VAL A 294 -6.32 6.31 -3.59
CA VAL A 294 -6.77 5.01 -4.05
C VAL A 294 -7.67 4.41 -2.97
N VAL A 295 -8.78 3.80 -3.34
CA VAL A 295 -9.65 3.06 -2.42
C VAL A 295 -9.47 1.57 -2.66
N ILE A 296 -9.21 0.81 -1.61
CA ILE A 296 -8.84 -0.59 -1.65
C ILE A 296 -9.79 -1.38 -0.75
N ASP A 297 -10.65 -2.21 -1.34
CA ASP A 297 -11.51 -3.13 -0.58
C ASP A 297 -10.85 -4.52 -0.56
N CYS A 298 -10.41 -4.96 0.61
CA CYS A 298 -9.80 -6.28 0.80
C CYS A 298 -10.58 -7.11 1.82
N ASN A 299 -10.32 -8.41 1.82
CA ASN A 299 -10.87 -9.37 2.75
C ASN A 299 -9.71 -9.91 3.59
N ILE A 300 -9.74 -9.68 4.90
CA ILE A 300 -8.65 -9.97 5.85
C ILE A 300 -9.17 -10.98 6.89
N PRO A 301 -8.38 -11.98 7.31
CA PRO A 301 -8.80 -12.87 8.39
C PRO A 301 -8.96 -12.12 9.71
N ASP A 302 -9.92 -12.57 10.52
CA ASP A 302 -10.08 -12.08 11.88
C ASP A 302 -8.90 -12.56 12.76
N VAL A 303 -8.53 -11.79 13.79
CA VAL A 303 -7.50 -12.20 14.77
C VAL A 303 -7.85 -13.51 15.48
N SER A 304 -9.12 -13.87 15.51
CA SER A 304 -9.65 -15.09 16.12
C SER A 304 -9.59 -16.29 15.16
N ASP A 305 -9.28 -16.07 13.89
CA ASP A 305 -9.24 -17.13 12.88
C ASP A 305 -8.00 -18.00 13.07
N THR A 306 -8.22 -19.30 13.21
CA THR A 306 -7.15 -20.29 13.39
C THR A 306 -6.72 -20.97 12.09
N LEU A 307 -7.44 -20.70 10.99
CA LEU A 307 -7.22 -21.30 9.68
C LEU A 307 -7.24 -20.22 8.60
N PRO A 308 -6.49 -20.38 7.49
CA PRO A 308 -6.54 -19.46 6.36
C PRO A 308 -7.95 -19.32 5.82
N VAL A 309 -8.31 -18.09 5.48
CA VAL A 309 -9.67 -17.73 5.09
C VAL A 309 -9.85 -17.79 3.57
N VAL A 310 -10.99 -18.35 3.14
CA VAL A 310 -11.42 -18.32 1.73
C VAL A 310 -12.04 -16.96 1.43
N ARG A 311 -11.49 -16.22 0.45
CA ARG A 311 -11.84 -14.81 0.22
C ARG A 311 -13.19 -14.71 -0.49
N ALA A 312 -14.11 -13.93 0.09
CA ALA A 312 -15.54 -14.00 -0.25
C ALA A 312 -15.95 -13.25 -1.54
N ARG A 313 -15.05 -12.52 -2.22
CA ARG A 313 -15.41 -11.76 -3.43
C ARG A 313 -14.30 -11.80 -4.49
N PRO A 314 -14.61 -12.20 -5.75
CA PRO A 314 -13.74 -11.86 -6.86
C PRO A 314 -13.74 -10.33 -7.04
N ALA A 315 -12.58 -9.72 -7.28
CA ALA A 315 -12.52 -8.31 -7.66
C ALA A 315 -13.28 -8.10 -8.97
N ARG A 316 -13.95 -6.95 -9.10
CA ARG A 316 -14.36 -6.46 -10.41
C ARG A 316 -13.12 -6.19 -11.25
N GLU A 317 -13.21 -6.44 -12.55
CA GLU A 317 -12.15 -6.03 -13.48
C GLU A 317 -11.92 -4.52 -13.35
N PRO A 318 -10.66 -4.07 -13.16
CA PRO A 318 -10.36 -2.65 -13.06
C PRO A 318 -10.70 -1.97 -14.39
N ALA A 319 -11.44 -0.85 -14.33
CA ALA A 319 -11.71 -0.01 -15.48
C ALA A 319 -10.47 0.86 -15.75
N PHE A 320 -9.83 0.66 -16.91
CA PHE A 320 -8.76 1.55 -17.36
C PHE A 320 -9.38 2.73 -18.11
N ASP A 321 -9.14 3.94 -17.63
CA ASP A 321 -9.57 5.20 -18.23
C ASP A 321 -8.55 5.75 -19.25
N ARG A 322 -7.33 5.21 -19.22
CA ARG A 322 -6.19 5.58 -20.07
C ARG A 322 -5.46 4.35 -20.63
N LEU A 323 -4.79 4.53 -21.76
CA LEU A 323 -4.00 3.49 -22.43
C LEU A 323 -2.98 2.87 -21.48
N THR A 324 -3.20 1.60 -21.17
CA THR A 324 -2.41 0.87 -20.19
C THR A 324 -1.96 -0.45 -20.78
N ALA A 325 -0.67 -0.75 -20.70
CA ALA A 325 -0.13 -2.03 -21.13
C ALA A 325 0.53 -2.72 -19.94
N LEU A 326 0.08 -3.94 -19.64
CA LEU A 326 0.52 -4.77 -18.54
C LEU A 326 0.84 -6.16 -19.08
N PRO A 327 1.90 -6.83 -18.62
CA PRO A 327 2.83 -6.36 -17.60
C PRO A 327 3.80 -5.29 -18.12
N LYS A 328 4.24 -4.36 -17.26
CA LYS A 328 5.23 -3.32 -17.62
C LYS A 328 6.62 -3.88 -17.87
N ILE A 329 6.93 -4.99 -17.23
CA ILE A 329 8.08 -5.85 -17.52
C ILE A 329 7.51 -7.25 -17.79
N SER A 330 7.61 -7.71 -19.03
CA SER A 330 7.01 -8.95 -19.50
C SER A 330 8.06 -9.98 -19.90
N THR A 331 7.91 -11.21 -19.41
CA THR A 331 8.56 -12.40 -19.96
C THR A 331 7.59 -13.23 -20.82
N GLY A 332 6.44 -12.65 -21.19
CA GLY A 332 5.38 -13.30 -21.97
C GLY A 332 4.48 -12.29 -22.70
N PRO A 333 3.18 -12.59 -22.86
CA PRO A 333 2.24 -11.68 -23.53
C PRO A 333 2.01 -10.38 -22.73
N VAL A 334 1.72 -9.31 -23.46
CA VAL A 334 1.36 -7.98 -22.97
C VAL A 334 -0.10 -7.69 -23.30
N PHE A 335 -0.90 -7.42 -22.28
CA PHE A 335 -2.30 -7.04 -22.35
C PHE A 335 -2.41 -5.51 -22.40
N ILE A 336 -3.07 -5.00 -23.44
CA ILE A 336 -3.22 -3.58 -23.76
C ILE A 336 -4.68 -3.20 -23.58
N PHE A 337 -4.94 -2.29 -22.65
CA PHE A 337 -6.25 -1.85 -22.21
C PHE A 337 -6.54 -0.40 -22.62
N ALA A 338 -7.82 -0.07 -22.73
CA ALA A 338 -8.32 1.28 -23.01
C ALA A 338 -7.72 1.92 -24.27
N ALA A 339 -7.37 1.10 -25.27
CA ALA A 339 -6.93 1.58 -26.57
C ALA A 339 -8.10 2.26 -27.31
N LYS A 340 -7.93 3.55 -27.64
CA LYS A 340 -8.96 4.39 -28.27
C LYS A 340 -8.91 4.33 -29.80
N SER A 341 -7.81 3.84 -30.36
CA SER A 341 -7.60 3.62 -31.80
C SER A 341 -6.72 2.40 -32.02
N VAL A 342 -6.34 2.17 -33.29
CA VAL A 342 -5.23 1.28 -33.66
C VAL A 342 -4.06 1.43 -32.69
N ILE A 343 -3.52 0.29 -32.28
CA ILE A 343 -2.40 0.19 -31.36
C ILE A 343 -1.13 0.04 -32.18
N GLU A 344 -0.21 0.98 -32.03
CA GLU A 344 1.10 0.97 -32.69
C GLU A 344 2.18 0.63 -31.67
N ILE A 345 3.03 -0.34 -31.98
CA ILE A 345 4.10 -0.79 -31.10
C ILE A 345 5.44 -0.46 -31.76
N TYR A 346 6.27 0.29 -31.06
CA TYR A 346 7.58 0.75 -31.51
C TYR A 346 8.67 0.15 -30.64
N ALA A 347 9.74 -0.34 -31.26
CA ALA A 347 10.96 -0.72 -30.56
C ALA A 347 11.71 0.53 -30.05
N GLU A 348 12.68 0.32 -29.16
CA GLU A 348 13.49 1.39 -28.54
C GLU A 348 14.23 2.27 -29.56
N ASN A 349 14.55 1.72 -30.73
CA ASN A 349 15.18 2.46 -31.82
C ASN A 349 14.19 3.34 -32.62
N GLY A 350 12.89 3.31 -32.28
CA GLY A 350 11.83 4.08 -32.94
C GLY A 350 11.19 3.37 -34.14
N ASP A 351 11.62 2.15 -34.49
CA ASP A 351 11.00 1.39 -35.56
C ASP A 351 9.66 0.79 -35.11
N MET A 352 8.63 0.90 -35.95
CA MET A 352 7.35 0.24 -35.69
C MET A 352 7.50 -1.27 -35.94
N VAL A 353 7.16 -2.08 -34.94
CA VAL A 353 7.35 -3.54 -34.97
C VAL A 353 6.04 -4.32 -35.10
N GLU A 354 4.91 -3.73 -34.69
CA GLU A 354 3.59 -4.33 -34.87
C GLU A 354 2.48 -3.28 -34.80
N THR A 355 1.36 -3.62 -35.44
CA THR A 355 0.11 -2.86 -35.38
C THR A 355 -1.00 -3.83 -35.01
N LEU A 356 -1.80 -3.48 -34.00
CA LEU A 356 -2.89 -4.32 -33.50
C LEU A 356 -4.21 -3.56 -33.50
N GLU A 357 -5.30 -4.28 -33.76
CA GLU A 357 -6.65 -3.72 -33.63
C GLU A 357 -7.10 -3.70 -32.16
N PRO A 358 -7.70 -2.61 -31.68
CA PRO A 358 -8.24 -2.54 -30.32
C PRO A 358 -9.44 -3.49 -30.17
N LYS A 359 -9.48 -4.22 -29.07
CA LYS A 359 -10.62 -5.07 -28.69
C LYS A 359 -11.40 -4.45 -27.52
N PRO A 360 -12.70 -4.75 -27.37
CA PRO A 360 -13.56 -4.14 -26.34
C PRO A 360 -13.08 -4.32 -24.90
N GLU A 361 -12.48 -5.47 -24.58
CA GLU A 361 -11.95 -5.75 -23.24
C GLU A 361 -10.46 -5.40 -23.16
N PHE A 362 -9.65 -6.08 -23.96
CA PHE A 362 -8.22 -5.83 -24.11
C PHE A 362 -7.66 -6.46 -25.37
N THR A 363 -6.59 -5.86 -25.89
CA THR A 363 -5.81 -6.43 -26.98
C THR A 363 -4.58 -7.12 -26.41
N VAL A 364 -4.26 -8.32 -26.90
CA VAL A 364 -3.06 -9.06 -26.50
C VAL A 364 -1.99 -8.86 -27.55
N TRP A 365 -0.82 -8.44 -27.10
CA TRP A 365 0.43 -8.48 -27.85
C TRP A 365 1.26 -9.67 -27.35
N GLU A 366 1.71 -10.54 -28.25
CA GLU A 366 2.43 -11.77 -27.88
C GLU A 366 3.77 -11.50 -27.15
N GLY A 367 4.34 -10.30 -27.27
CA GLY A 367 5.53 -9.90 -26.52
C GLY A 367 6.73 -10.81 -26.83
N ILE A 368 7.43 -11.32 -25.83
CA ILE A 368 8.59 -12.19 -26.08
C ILE A 368 8.20 -13.65 -26.43
N GLU A 369 6.92 -13.98 -26.36
CA GLU A 369 6.41 -15.31 -26.67
C GLU A 369 6.79 -15.69 -28.12
N ASN A 370 7.20 -16.95 -28.31
CA ASN A 370 7.71 -17.46 -29.59
C ASN A 370 9.00 -16.80 -30.12
N ARG A 371 9.71 -16.00 -29.31
CA ARG A 371 10.97 -15.31 -29.69
C ARG A 371 10.84 -14.37 -30.90
N ARG A 372 9.62 -13.90 -31.19
CA ARG A 372 9.32 -13.01 -32.33
C ARG A 372 9.87 -11.60 -32.09
N TYR A 373 9.89 -11.15 -30.85
CA TYR A 373 10.39 -9.85 -30.42
C TYR A 373 11.58 -10.01 -29.46
N ARG A 374 12.58 -9.14 -29.57
CA ARG A 374 13.79 -9.21 -28.72
C ARG A 374 13.52 -8.59 -27.34
N PRO A 375 14.23 -9.01 -26.28
CA PRO A 375 14.28 -8.25 -25.03
C PRO A 375 14.64 -6.78 -25.28
N GLY A 376 13.99 -5.86 -24.56
CA GLY A 376 14.17 -4.42 -24.75
C GLY A 376 12.93 -3.62 -24.42
N LYS A 377 13.03 -2.28 -24.52
CA LYS A 377 11.90 -1.38 -24.28
C LYS A 377 11.07 -1.18 -25.55
N TYR A 378 9.75 -1.15 -25.37
CA TYR A 378 8.78 -0.93 -26.42
C TYR A 378 7.80 0.16 -26.02
N THR A 379 7.51 1.06 -26.95
CA THR A 379 6.51 2.12 -26.79
C THR A 379 5.24 1.71 -27.50
N ILE A 380 4.13 1.70 -26.78
CA ILE A 380 2.79 1.38 -27.27
C ILE A 380 2.00 2.69 -27.34
N ILE A 381 1.45 2.99 -28.51
CA ILE A 381 0.71 4.23 -28.79
C ILE A 381 -0.70 3.88 -29.27
N SER A 382 -1.70 4.62 -28.79
CA SER A 382 -3.09 4.55 -29.26
C SER A 382 -3.82 5.86 -28.93
N GLY A 383 -4.50 6.46 -29.91
CA GLY A 383 -5.35 7.63 -29.71
C GLY A 383 -4.63 8.88 -29.18
N GLY A 384 -3.33 9.02 -29.43
CA GLY A 384 -2.49 10.10 -28.90
C GLY A 384 -1.93 9.87 -27.49
N GLU A 385 -2.34 8.77 -26.83
CA GLU A 385 -1.76 8.32 -25.57
C GLU A 385 -0.61 7.34 -25.83
N LYS A 386 0.36 7.30 -24.93
CA LYS A 386 1.51 6.38 -25.01
C LYS A 386 1.78 5.72 -23.68
N THR A 387 2.27 4.49 -23.74
CA THR A 387 2.66 3.70 -22.59
C THR A 387 3.88 2.85 -22.96
N VAL A 388 4.78 2.59 -22.01
CA VAL A 388 6.02 1.83 -22.26
C VAL A 388 5.96 0.49 -21.56
N VAL A 389 6.47 -0.55 -22.19
CA VAL A 389 6.69 -1.89 -21.62
C VAL A 389 8.12 -2.35 -21.93
N ALA A 390 8.71 -3.18 -21.07
CA ALA A 390 10.00 -3.82 -21.29
C ALA A 390 9.79 -5.34 -21.44
N LEU A 391 10.35 -5.93 -22.48
CA LEU A 391 10.43 -7.39 -22.62
C LEU A 391 11.73 -7.89 -21.98
N SER A 392 11.64 -8.92 -21.14
CA SER A 392 12.76 -9.61 -20.48
C SER A 392 12.76 -11.09 -20.87
N GLU A 393 13.94 -11.71 -20.89
CA GLU A 393 14.08 -13.17 -20.99
C GLU A 393 13.61 -13.89 -19.72
#